data_AF-A0A9E3SFE8-F1
#
_entry.id   AF-A0A9E3SFE8-F1
#
_cell.length_a   1.000
_cell.length_b   1.000
_cell.length_c   1.000
_cell.angle_alpha   90.00
_cell.angle_beta   90.00
_cell.angle_gamma   90.00
#
_symmetry.space_group_name_H-M   'P 1'
#
loop_
_entity.id
_entity.type
_entity.pdbx_description
1 polymer ?
#
loop_
_entity_poly.entity_id
_entity_poly.type
_entity_poly.pdbx_seq_one_letter_code
_entity_poly.pdbx_strand_id
1 'polypeptide(L)'
;RSSTDGKRYLCFTSTATGSIVEKEWEFDTNSMYPWLDNRSFNKWFVPTGCSQPVSMLPIAEADKYDFRAPAFREMLVFLQEHQKIYPHAEFAVQTSFDFDCPLFIVCGPSCAGKTTLAEYLADHYGYYHIEASDFMYLSYYQRHGVSSIMNIGDFAEQALREQPEIVAEKILRNISLNKPVQVIITGFRSPMELEWFCHHYTGRNPIEVVYVTADEAVRYSRALLRQREGEAEDREVFIRRDIQQAAMGLEELETRLTSNNISNNGSLESFLNSFEARYGLKTCQHIKEDKSRGSAPSGKLEESILLALANKWQGREYFTTTEIAQLINQSLEDKPKSKNNVSRYFNQIFHPYYEIRLVNGRKKYRLSNTGYGKARILVDFRK
;
A
#
# COMPACT_ATOMS: atom_id res chain seq x y z
N ARG A 1 24.21 -21.71 23.63
CA ARG A 1 23.84 -21.09 24.93
C ARG A 1 25.10 -20.44 25.53
N SER A 2 25.40 -19.19 25.19
CA SER A 2 26.39 -18.40 25.95
C SER A 2 25.62 -17.38 26.79
N SER A 3 26.10 -17.11 28.01
CA SER A 3 25.43 -16.26 28.99
C SER A 3 26.29 -15.04 29.30
N THR A 4 25.81 -13.85 28.98
CA THR A 4 26.24 -12.61 29.63
C THR A 4 25.02 -12.02 30.36
N ASP A 5 25.09 -12.09 31.70
CA ASP A 5 24.20 -11.49 32.70
C ASP A 5 22.71 -11.88 32.72
N GLY A 6 22.39 -12.90 33.52
CA GLY A 6 21.14 -13.03 34.29
C GLY A 6 19.81 -13.15 33.54
N LYS A 7 19.80 -12.94 32.22
CA LYS A 7 18.66 -13.13 31.34
C LYS A 7 18.98 -14.28 30.40
N ARG A 8 18.12 -15.31 30.40
CA ARG A 8 18.20 -16.40 29.42
C ARG A 8 17.80 -15.85 28.05
N TYR A 9 18.78 -15.54 27.20
CA TYR A 9 18.54 -15.25 25.78
C TYR A 9 18.82 -16.50 24.95
N LEU A 10 18.02 -16.67 23.90
CA LEU A 10 18.24 -17.66 22.86
C LEU A 10 18.89 -16.93 21.68
N CYS A 11 19.98 -17.49 21.15
CA CYS A 11 20.71 -16.91 20.03
C CYS A 11 20.63 -17.88 18.85
N PHE A 12 20.25 -17.35 17.69
CA PHE A 12 20.23 -18.06 16.42
C PHE A 12 21.34 -17.48 15.55
N THR A 13 22.21 -18.32 15.00
CA THR A 13 23.43 -17.90 14.32
C THR A 13 23.59 -18.66 13.03
N SER A 14 24.07 -17.98 12.00
CA SER A 14 24.39 -18.57 10.70
C SER A 14 25.64 -17.90 10.14
N THR A 15 26.33 -18.60 9.25
CA THR A 15 27.65 -18.22 8.75
C THR A 15 27.71 -18.38 7.23
N ALA A 16 28.36 -17.44 6.55
CA ALA A 16 28.74 -17.56 5.15
C ALA A 16 30.26 -17.46 5.02
N THR A 17 30.84 -18.20 4.06
CA THR A 17 32.29 -18.19 3.78
C THR A 17 32.56 -17.51 2.44
N GLY A 18 33.72 -16.85 2.34
CA GLY A 18 34.08 -16.06 1.17
C GLY A 18 35.38 -15.30 1.36
N SER A 19 35.67 -14.40 0.42
CA SER A 19 36.79 -13.47 0.48
C SER A 19 36.30 -12.02 0.48
N ILE A 20 37.21 -11.08 0.74
CA ILE A 20 36.96 -9.65 0.64
C ILE A 20 37.69 -9.13 -0.60
N VAL A 21 37.01 -8.31 -1.41
CA VAL A 21 37.65 -7.66 -2.57
C VAL A 21 38.71 -6.67 -2.13
N GLU A 22 39.83 -6.62 -2.86
CA GLU A 22 40.93 -5.69 -2.57
C GLU A 22 40.65 -4.27 -3.08
N LYS A 23 39.76 -4.13 -4.06
CA LYS A 23 39.38 -2.86 -4.67
C LYS A 23 37.86 -2.68 -4.65
N GLU A 24 37.43 -1.46 -4.38
CA GLU A 24 36.01 -1.07 -4.42
C GLU A 24 35.44 -1.20 -5.83
N TRP A 25 34.22 -1.74 -5.91
CA TRP A 25 33.43 -1.83 -7.13
C TRP A 25 32.43 -0.67 -7.18
N GLU A 26 32.33 -0.02 -8.34
CA GLU A 26 31.34 1.03 -8.58
C GLU A 26 30.08 0.41 -9.20
N PHE A 27 28.97 0.50 -8.47
CA PHE A 27 27.65 0.06 -8.91
C PHE A 27 26.58 0.76 -8.07
N ASP A 28 25.33 0.76 -8.55
CA ASP A 28 24.19 1.35 -7.85
C ASP A 28 23.48 0.36 -6.93
N THR A 29 22.87 0.88 -5.87
CA THR A 29 22.09 0.05 -4.93
C THR A 29 20.87 -0.55 -5.62
N ASN A 30 20.64 -1.85 -5.43
CA ASN A 30 19.45 -2.50 -5.96
C ASN A 30 18.18 -1.90 -5.34
N SER A 31 17.22 -1.48 -6.19
CA SER A 31 16.00 -0.85 -5.69
C SER A 31 15.05 -1.82 -4.99
N MET A 32 15.01 -3.08 -5.41
CA MET A 32 14.09 -4.06 -4.83
C MET A 32 14.63 -4.68 -3.53
N TYR A 33 15.96 -4.77 -3.42
CA TYR A 33 16.65 -5.44 -2.33
C TYR A 33 17.71 -4.50 -1.73
N PRO A 34 17.33 -3.58 -0.82
CA PRO A 34 18.22 -2.50 -0.38
C PRO A 34 19.41 -2.95 0.46
N TRP A 35 19.45 -4.23 0.84
CA TRP A 35 20.61 -4.84 1.49
C TRP A 35 21.70 -5.23 0.48
N LEU A 36 21.37 -5.32 -0.81
CA LEU A 36 22.32 -5.40 -1.93
C LEU A 36 22.72 -3.98 -2.34
N ASP A 37 23.38 -3.29 -1.42
CA ASP A 37 23.78 -1.90 -1.59
C ASP A 37 25.28 -1.76 -1.88
N ASN A 38 25.66 -0.53 -2.24
CA ASN A 38 27.03 -0.11 -2.46
C ASN A 38 27.64 0.59 -1.23
N ARG A 39 27.10 0.36 -0.02
CA ARG A 39 27.52 1.07 1.21
C ARG A 39 27.93 0.15 2.36
N SER A 40 27.22 -0.96 2.53
CA SER A 40 27.37 -1.93 3.59
C SER A 40 28.51 -2.91 3.32
N PHE A 41 28.72 -3.84 4.25
CA PHE A 41 29.67 -4.94 4.10
C PHE A 41 29.44 -5.79 2.84
N ASN A 42 28.19 -5.88 2.36
CA ASN A 42 27.81 -6.73 1.22
C ASN A 42 28.48 -6.31 -0.10
N LYS A 43 28.92 -5.04 -0.23
CA LYS A 43 29.68 -4.58 -1.40
C LYS A 43 31.11 -5.13 -1.45
N TRP A 44 31.62 -5.62 -0.33
CA TRP A 44 33.01 -6.08 -0.19
C TRP A 44 33.14 -7.60 -0.20
N PHE A 45 32.10 -8.30 0.25
CA PHE A 45 32.14 -9.74 0.47
C PHE A 45 31.82 -10.53 -0.79
N VAL A 46 32.76 -11.37 -1.23
CA VAL A 46 32.63 -12.32 -2.35
C VAL A 46 32.38 -13.71 -1.77
N PRO A 47 31.18 -14.28 -1.92
CA PRO A 47 30.91 -15.63 -1.43
C PRO A 47 31.79 -16.68 -2.11
N THR A 48 32.09 -17.77 -1.40
CA THR A 48 32.84 -18.90 -1.97
C THR A 48 32.17 -19.43 -3.23
N GLY A 49 32.91 -19.47 -4.33
CA GLY A 49 32.41 -19.93 -5.65
C GLY A 49 31.87 -18.81 -6.55
N CYS A 50 31.78 -17.57 -6.06
CA CYS A 50 31.41 -16.41 -6.85
C CYS A 50 32.65 -15.60 -7.28
N SER A 51 32.52 -14.83 -8.36
CA SER A 51 33.58 -13.94 -8.86
C SER A 51 33.38 -12.47 -8.48
N GLN A 52 32.22 -12.12 -7.92
CA GLN A 52 31.81 -10.74 -7.62
C GLN A 52 31.21 -10.63 -6.22
N PRO A 53 31.23 -9.42 -5.61
CA PRO A 53 30.59 -9.19 -4.33
C PRO A 53 29.10 -9.57 -4.33
N VAL A 54 28.58 -10.00 -3.18
CA VAL A 54 27.19 -10.45 -3.06
C VAL A 54 26.18 -9.38 -3.50
N SER A 55 26.46 -8.09 -3.26
CA SER A 55 25.62 -6.98 -3.72
C SER A 55 25.49 -6.86 -5.25
N MET A 56 26.40 -7.47 -6.02
CA MET A 56 26.37 -7.45 -7.49
C MET A 56 25.81 -8.73 -8.10
N LEU A 57 25.55 -9.77 -7.28
CA LEU A 57 24.99 -11.02 -7.77
C LEU A 57 23.50 -10.86 -8.10
N PRO A 58 22.97 -11.62 -9.08
CA PRO A 58 21.52 -11.77 -9.25
C PRO A 58 20.86 -12.22 -7.94
N ILE A 59 19.66 -11.71 -7.63
CA ILE A 59 19.01 -11.98 -6.33
C ILE A 59 18.90 -13.47 -6.00
N ALA A 60 18.59 -14.31 -6.99
CA ALA A 60 18.48 -15.76 -6.82
C ALA A 60 19.80 -16.41 -6.36
N GLU A 61 20.94 -15.83 -6.73
CA GLU A 61 22.25 -16.27 -6.24
C GLU A 61 22.59 -15.59 -4.91
N ALA A 62 22.34 -14.28 -4.78
CA ALA A 62 22.62 -13.54 -3.54
C ALA A 62 21.90 -14.13 -2.31
N ASP A 63 20.64 -14.56 -2.47
CA ASP A 63 19.83 -15.18 -1.42
C ASP A 63 20.46 -16.46 -0.85
N LYS A 64 21.22 -17.21 -1.66
CA LYS A 64 21.90 -18.43 -1.19
C LYS A 64 23.01 -18.12 -0.19
N TYR A 65 23.55 -16.90 -0.23
CA TYR A 65 24.67 -16.47 0.58
C TYR A 65 24.28 -15.45 1.65
N ASP A 66 22.99 -15.13 1.79
CA ASP A 66 22.49 -14.30 2.89
C ASP A 66 22.61 -15.06 4.22
N PHE A 67 23.68 -14.77 4.96
CA PHE A 67 23.96 -15.38 6.26
C PHE A 67 22.86 -15.11 7.29
N ARG A 68 21.97 -14.13 7.10
CA ARG A 68 20.85 -13.84 8.00
C ARG A 68 19.72 -14.85 7.81
N ALA A 69 19.47 -15.28 6.58
CA ALA A 69 18.29 -16.07 6.24
C ALA A 69 18.18 -17.41 7.02
N PRO A 70 19.25 -18.21 7.19
CA PRO A 70 19.17 -19.44 7.98
C PRO A 70 18.91 -19.18 9.48
N ALA A 71 19.55 -18.15 10.06
CA ALA A 71 19.32 -17.79 11.46
C ALA A 71 17.87 -17.35 11.72
N PHE A 72 17.29 -16.56 10.81
CA PHE A 72 15.86 -16.20 10.89
C PHE A 72 14.95 -17.41 10.71
N ARG A 73 15.29 -18.35 9.82
CA ARG A 73 14.50 -19.57 9.61
C ARG A 73 14.46 -20.44 10.86
N GLU A 74 15.59 -20.66 11.52
CA GLU A 74 15.65 -21.37 12.79
C GLU A 74 14.83 -20.68 13.88
N MET A 75 14.88 -19.34 13.94
CA MET A 75 14.06 -18.56 14.85
C MET A 75 12.56 -18.74 14.59
N LEU A 76 12.13 -18.71 13.33
CA LEU A 76 10.73 -18.89 12.95
C LEU A 76 10.23 -20.30 13.29
N VAL A 77 11.03 -21.34 13.00
CA VAL A 77 10.71 -22.73 13.38
C VAL A 77 10.53 -22.83 14.89
N PHE A 78 11.49 -22.31 15.67
CA PHE A 78 11.40 -22.28 17.13
C PHE A 78 10.12 -21.60 17.62
N LEU A 79 9.78 -20.42 17.07
CA LEU A 79 8.57 -19.69 17.46
C LEU A 79 7.29 -20.46 17.12
N GLN A 80 7.26 -21.18 15.99
CA GLN A 80 6.13 -22.00 15.57
C GLN A 80 5.96 -23.23 16.48
N GLU A 81 7.04 -23.93 16.78
CA GLU A 81 7.05 -25.07 17.73
C GLU A 81 6.56 -24.67 19.12
N HIS A 82 6.87 -23.44 19.54
CA HIS A 82 6.44 -22.89 20.83
C HIS A 82 5.09 -22.16 20.76
N GLN A 83 4.36 -22.30 19.65
CA GLN A 83 3.02 -21.73 19.44
C GLN A 83 2.97 -20.21 19.67
N LYS A 84 4.08 -19.53 19.38
CA LYS A 84 4.18 -18.06 19.43
C LYS A 84 3.80 -17.42 18.11
N ILE A 85 3.94 -18.16 17.02
CA ILE A 85 3.47 -17.80 15.68
C ILE A 85 2.76 -19.01 15.08
N TYR A 86 1.88 -18.77 14.12
CA TYR A 86 1.15 -19.80 13.39
C TYR A 86 1.31 -19.57 11.89
N PRO A 87 1.50 -20.63 11.08
CA PRO A 87 1.39 -20.50 9.64
C PRO A 87 -0.01 -19.97 9.31
N HIS A 88 -0.09 -19.05 8.34
CA HIS A 88 -1.38 -18.47 7.96
C HIS A 88 -2.34 -19.57 7.52
N ALA A 89 -3.52 -19.61 8.13
CA ALA A 89 -4.59 -20.50 7.71
C ALA A 89 -5.06 -20.08 6.31
N GLU A 90 -5.19 -21.05 5.41
CA GLU A 90 -5.86 -20.85 4.14
C GLU A 90 -7.29 -20.35 4.37
N PHE A 91 -7.70 -19.45 3.48
CA PHE A 91 -8.90 -18.66 3.58
C PHE A 91 -10.15 -19.54 3.73
N ALA A 92 -10.83 -19.45 4.87
CA ALA A 92 -12.14 -20.07 5.03
C ALA A 92 -13.17 -19.26 4.24
N VAL A 93 -13.62 -19.83 3.12
CA VAL A 93 -14.73 -19.31 2.31
C VAL A 93 -16.04 -19.61 3.04
N GLN A 94 -16.57 -18.61 3.75
CA GLN A 94 -17.97 -18.66 4.13
C GLN A 94 -18.82 -18.44 2.87
N THR A 95 -19.98 -19.08 2.74
CA THR A 95 -20.91 -18.98 1.60
C THR A 95 -22.23 -18.36 2.06
N SER A 96 -22.66 -17.25 1.46
CA SER A 96 -24.00 -16.69 1.56
C SER A 96 -24.40 -16.13 0.20
N PHE A 97 -25.64 -16.37 -0.19
CA PHE A 97 -26.18 -15.98 -1.48
C PHE A 97 -26.82 -14.60 -1.37
N ASP A 98 -26.18 -13.56 -1.90
CA ASP A 98 -26.81 -12.27 -2.19
C ASP A 98 -26.26 -11.75 -3.53
N PHE A 99 -27.04 -10.93 -4.25
CA PHE A 99 -26.63 -10.34 -5.53
C PHE A 99 -25.45 -9.39 -5.30
N ASP A 100 -24.24 -9.83 -5.64
CA ASP A 100 -23.02 -9.13 -5.28
C ASP A 100 -22.81 -7.88 -6.16
N CYS A 101 -22.85 -6.70 -5.55
CA CYS A 101 -22.32 -5.48 -6.16
C CYS A 101 -20.88 -5.75 -6.66
N PRO A 102 -20.48 -5.25 -7.84
CA PRO A 102 -19.16 -5.52 -8.37
C PRO A 102 -18.05 -4.91 -7.50
N LEU A 103 -16.90 -5.57 -7.47
CA LEU A 103 -15.65 -4.96 -7.04
C LEU A 103 -15.11 -4.16 -8.22
N PHE A 104 -15.00 -2.84 -8.07
CA PHE A 104 -14.44 -2.00 -9.12
C PHE A 104 -12.93 -1.89 -9.00
N ILE A 105 -12.23 -2.06 -10.12
CA ILE A 105 -10.82 -1.69 -10.26
C ILE A 105 -10.73 -0.56 -11.27
N VAL A 106 -10.45 0.65 -10.79
CA VAL A 106 -10.41 1.86 -11.60
C VAL A 106 -8.96 2.25 -11.92
N CYS A 107 -8.58 2.07 -13.18
CA CYS A 107 -7.29 2.41 -13.76
C CYS A 107 -7.36 3.75 -14.51
N GLY A 108 -6.20 4.31 -14.86
CA GLY A 108 -6.10 5.54 -15.66
C GLY A 108 -5.04 6.53 -15.16
N PRO A 109 -4.70 7.56 -15.95
CA PRO A 109 -3.62 8.49 -15.64
C PRO A 109 -3.92 9.39 -14.43
N SER A 110 -2.87 10.01 -13.89
CA SER A 110 -3.00 11.03 -12.85
C SER A 110 -4.01 12.11 -13.23
N CYS A 111 -4.81 12.57 -12.28
CA CYS A 111 -5.81 13.64 -12.47
C CYS A 111 -6.95 13.31 -13.47
N ALA A 112 -7.14 12.03 -13.83
CA ALA A 112 -8.29 11.58 -14.63
C ALA A 112 -9.62 11.53 -13.86
N GLY A 113 -9.60 11.62 -12.51
CA GLY A 113 -10.83 11.61 -11.68
C GLY A 113 -11.13 10.30 -10.95
N LYS A 114 -10.19 9.34 -10.94
CA LYS A 114 -10.33 8.04 -10.26
C LYS A 114 -10.66 8.18 -8.77
N THR A 115 -9.91 9.01 -8.04
CA THR A 115 -10.14 9.26 -6.61
C THR A 115 -11.50 9.90 -6.38
N THR A 116 -11.92 10.85 -7.22
CA THR A 116 -13.24 11.49 -7.15
C THR A 116 -14.36 10.48 -7.32
N LEU A 117 -14.23 9.55 -8.27
CA LEU A 117 -15.19 8.45 -8.44
C LEU A 117 -15.22 7.54 -7.21
N ALA A 118 -14.06 7.17 -6.66
CA ALA A 118 -13.99 6.31 -5.49
C ALA A 118 -14.56 6.96 -4.23
N GLU A 119 -14.29 8.24 -4.00
CA GLU A 119 -14.92 9.02 -2.92
C GLU A 119 -16.44 9.09 -3.12
N TYR A 120 -16.91 9.33 -4.34
CA TYR A 120 -18.33 9.33 -4.66
C TYR A 120 -19.00 7.98 -4.34
N LEU A 121 -18.40 6.85 -4.75
CA LEU A 121 -18.93 5.51 -4.43
C LEU A 121 -18.88 5.20 -2.93
N ALA A 122 -17.86 5.68 -2.23
CA ALA A 122 -17.78 5.56 -0.79
C ALA A 122 -18.88 6.39 -0.09
N ASP A 123 -19.18 7.60 -0.59
CA ASP A 123 -20.21 8.51 -0.07
C ASP A 123 -21.63 8.02 -0.31
N HIS A 124 -21.90 7.53 -1.51
CA HIS A 124 -23.28 7.26 -1.92
C HIS A 124 -23.62 5.78 -1.81
N TYR A 125 -22.64 4.88 -1.92
CA TYR A 125 -22.89 3.45 -2.06
C TYR A 125 -22.16 2.58 -1.01
N GLY A 126 -21.38 3.18 -0.10
CA GLY A 126 -20.71 2.46 0.98
C GLY A 126 -19.51 1.61 0.53
N TYR A 127 -18.89 1.96 -0.60
CA TYR A 127 -17.70 1.27 -1.09
C TYR A 127 -16.49 1.53 -0.21
N TYR A 128 -15.71 0.47 0.06
CA TYR A 128 -14.36 0.62 0.61
C TYR A 128 -13.40 1.08 -0.47
N HIS A 129 -12.97 2.35 -0.39
CA HIS A 129 -11.90 2.86 -1.24
C HIS A 129 -10.53 2.38 -0.77
N ILE A 130 -9.85 1.64 -1.66
CA ILE A 130 -8.46 1.22 -1.55
C ILE A 130 -7.66 1.88 -2.70
N GLU A 131 -6.54 2.54 -2.37
CA GLU A 131 -5.66 3.16 -3.35
C GLU A 131 -4.34 2.36 -3.43
N ALA A 132 -4.04 1.80 -4.60
CA ALA A 132 -2.89 0.93 -4.81
C ALA A 132 -1.54 1.61 -4.50
N SER A 133 -1.45 2.92 -4.77
CA SER A 133 -0.24 3.68 -4.48
C SER A 133 0.10 3.72 -2.98
N ASP A 134 -0.89 3.61 -2.08
CA ASP A 134 -0.65 3.54 -0.64
C ASP A 134 0.08 2.24 -0.23
N PHE A 135 -0.23 1.14 -0.92
CA PHE A 135 0.42 -0.16 -0.73
C PHE A 135 1.80 -0.22 -1.40
N MET A 136 2.01 0.53 -2.49
CA MET A 136 3.33 0.73 -3.06
C MET A 136 4.23 1.49 -2.08
N TYR A 137 3.73 2.58 -1.47
CA TYR A 137 4.44 3.29 -0.40
C TYR A 137 4.70 2.41 0.82
N LEU A 138 3.75 1.56 1.23
CA LEU A 138 3.96 0.58 2.30
C LEU A 138 5.14 -0.33 1.98
N SER A 139 5.18 -0.90 0.77
CA SER A 139 6.26 -1.76 0.30
C SER A 139 7.61 -1.04 0.29
N TYR A 140 7.60 0.20 -0.20
CA TYR A 140 8.78 1.06 -0.22
C TYR A 140 9.31 1.35 1.19
N TYR A 141 8.45 1.78 2.12
CA TYR A 141 8.87 2.07 3.49
C TYR A 141 9.37 0.83 4.22
N GLN A 142 8.76 -0.34 3.99
CA GLN A 142 9.20 -1.61 4.58
C GLN A 142 10.62 -2.00 4.13
N ARG A 143 11.01 -1.64 2.89
CA ARG A 143 12.31 -2.00 2.31
C ARG A 143 13.39 -0.94 2.56
N HIS A 144 13.06 0.33 2.35
CA HIS A 144 14.03 1.42 2.36
C HIS A 144 13.92 2.35 3.58
N GLY A 145 12.84 2.26 4.34
CA GLY A 145 12.50 3.24 5.36
C GLY A 145 12.06 4.59 4.79
N VAL A 146 11.73 5.52 5.68
CA VAL A 146 11.14 6.83 5.32
C VAL A 146 12.20 7.84 4.83
N SER A 147 13.46 7.67 5.24
CA SER A 147 14.57 8.60 4.95
C SER A 147 15.39 8.20 3.73
N SER A 148 14.88 7.31 2.89
CA SER A 148 15.59 6.84 1.71
C SER A 148 15.72 7.94 0.66
N ILE A 149 16.87 7.96 -0.02
CA ILE A 149 17.21 8.90 -1.11
C ILE A 149 16.64 8.41 -2.44
N MET A 150 16.26 7.13 -2.53
CA MET A 150 15.71 6.55 -3.75
C MET A 150 14.38 7.20 -4.12
N ASN A 151 14.15 7.39 -5.42
CA ASN A 151 12.87 7.88 -5.90
C ASN A 151 11.83 6.75 -5.84
N ILE A 152 10.65 7.03 -5.28
CA ILE A 152 9.54 6.06 -5.21
C ILE A 152 9.05 5.60 -6.59
N GLY A 153 9.13 6.47 -7.61
CA GLY A 153 8.72 6.15 -8.96
C GLY A 153 9.61 5.08 -9.59
N ASP A 154 10.93 5.19 -9.41
CA ASP A 154 11.91 4.22 -9.91
C ASP A 154 11.75 2.87 -9.20
N PHE A 155 11.54 2.91 -7.89
CA PHE A 155 11.17 1.71 -7.11
C PHE A 155 9.89 1.08 -7.65
N ALA A 156 8.84 1.86 -7.88
CA ALA A 156 7.55 1.35 -8.34
C ALA A 156 7.63 0.73 -9.74
N GLU A 157 8.39 1.32 -10.67
CA GLU A 157 8.61 0.77 -12.00
C GLU A 157 9.32 -0.59 -11.94
N GLN A 158 10.43 -0.67 -11.19
CA GLN A 158 11.15 -1.93 -11.04
C GLN A 158 10.32 -2.98 -10.28
N ALA A 159 9.59 -2.56 -9.25
CA ALA A 159 8.74 -3.45 -8.47
C ALA A 159 7.64 -4.10 -9.30
N LEU A 160 6.93 -3.34 -10.14
CA LEU A 160 5.88 -3.88 -10.99
C LEU A 160 6.41 -4.80 -12.09
N ARG A 161 7.68 -4.63 -12.50
CA ARG A 161 8.34 -5.50 -13.48
C ARG A 161 8.82 -6.81 -12.89
N GLU A 162 9.44 -6.77 -11.71
CA GLU A 162 10.08 -7.93 -11.08
C GLU A 162 9.15 -8.72 -10.15
N GLN A 163 8.20 -8.04 -9.50
CA GLN A 163 7.24 -8.61 -8.54
C GLN A 163 5.84 -8.00 -8.75
N PRO A 164 5.14 -8.36 -9.84
CA PRO A 164 3.81 -7.83 -10.13
C PRO A 164 2.79 -7.97 -8.97
N GLU A 165 2.98 -8.96 -8.11
CA GLU A 165 2.14 -9.26 -6.95
C GLU A 165 2.34 -8.32 -5.76
N ILE A 166 3.42 -7.52 -5.73
CA ILE A 166 3.90 -6.78 -4.55
C ILE A 166 2.82 -5.92 -3.89
N VAL A 167 1.97 -5.28 -4.70
CA VAL A 167 0.85 -4.45 -4.25
C VAL A 167 -0.45 -5.24 -4.22
N ALA A 168 -0.74 -6.01 -5.28
CA ALA A 168 -1.98 -6.77 -5.41
C ALA A 168 -2.20 -7.75 -4.24
N GLU A 169 -1.15 -8.47 -3.81
CA GLU A 169 -1.21 -9.38 -2.66
C GLU A 169 -1.60 -8.64 -1.37
N LYS A 170 -0.99 -7.46 -1.14
CA LYS A 170 -1.26 -6.68 0.08
C LYS A 170 -2.68 -6.12 0.08
N ILE A 171 -3.22 -5.76 -1.08
CA ILE A 171 -4.62 -5.33 -1.21
C ILE A 171 -5.56 -6.50 -0.93
N LEU A 172 -5.32 -7.69 -1.49
CA LEU A 172 -6.13 -8.88 -1.18
C LEU A 172 -6.14 -9.20 0.32
N ARG A 173 -4.98 -9.13 0.98
CA ARG A 173 -4.87 -9.26 2.44
C ARG A 173 -5.68 -8.18 3.16
N ASN A 174 -5.62 -6.94 2.71
CA ASN A 174 -6.40 -5.84 3.29
C ASN A 174 -7.91 -6.07 3.14
N ILE A 175 -8.39 -6.51 1.99
CA ILE A 175 -9.80 -6.88 1.77
C ILE A 175 -10.18 -8.03 2.72
N SER A 176 -9.38 -9.09 2.80
CA SER A 176 -9.65 -10.23 3.67
C SER A 176 -9.70 -9.87 5.15
N LEU A 177 -8.82 -8.97 5.61
CA LEU A 177 -8.77 -8.54 7.01
C LEU A 177 -9.96 -7.63 7.37
N ASN A 178 -10.36 -6.76 6.45
CA ASN A 178 -11.40 -5.77 6.69
C ASN A 178 -12.81 -6.28 6.36
N LYS A 179 -12.92 -7.35 5.57
CA LYS A 179 -14.17 -7.99 5.11
C LYS A 179 -15.24 -6.97 4.66
N PRO A 180 -14.88 -6.01 3.80
CA PRO A 180 -15.83 -5.02 3.29
C PRO A 180 -16.93 -5.70 2.48
N VAL A 181 -18.11 -5.08 2.44
CA VAL A 181 -19.23 -5.56 1.60
C VAL A 181 -19.01 -5.21 0.13
N GLN A 182 -18.50 -4.01 -0.13
CA GLN A 182 -18.26 -3.45 -1.47
C GLN A 182 -16.88 -2.82 -1.50
N VAL A 183 -16.16 -2.94 -2.61
CA VAL A 183 -14.76 -2.50 -2.73
C VAL A 183 -14.56 -1.77 -4.03
N ILE A 184 -13.85 -0.64 -3.96
CA ILE A 184 -13.28 0.03 -5.12
C ILE A 184 -11.78 0.20 -4.92
N ILE A 185 -11.02 -0.34 -5.87
CA ILE A 185 -9.57 -0.21 -5.95
C ILE A 185 -9.24 0.84 -6.99
N THR A 186 -8.39 1.81 -6.68
CA THR A 186 -7.87 2.78 -7.64
C THR A 186 -6.37 2.63 -7.81
N GLY A 187 -5.87 2.88 -9.02
CA GLY A 187 -4.46 3.19 -9.23
C GLY A 187 -3.52 2.02 -9.56
N PHE A 188 -4.05 0.86 -9.99
CA PHE A 188 -3.23 -0.12 -10.70
C PHE A 188 -2.66 0.49 -11.99
N ARG A 189 -1.41 0.11 -12.30
CA ARG A 189 -0.66 0.68 -13.42
C ARG A 189 -0.07 -0.35 -14.36
N SER A 190 0.02 -1.62 -13.94
CA SER A 190 0.56 -2.70 -14.76
C SER A 190 -0.52 -3.72 -15.13
N PRO A 191 -0.58 -4.20 -16.38
CA PRO A 191 -1.42 -5.33 -16.76
C PRO A 191 -1.12 -6.59 -15.95
N MET A 192 0.16 -6.85 -15.66
CA MET A 192 0.56 -8.03 -14.88
C MET A 192 0.06 -7.96 -13.43
N GLU A 193 0.12 -6.77 -12.81
CA GLU A 193 -0.44 -6.53 -11.46
C GLU A 193 -1.95 -6.79 -11.44
N LEU A 194 -2.67 -6.27 -12.44
CA LEU A 194 -4.11 -6.47 -12.59
C LEU A 194 -4.47 -7.94 -12.81
N GLU A 195 -3.81 -8.62 -13.75
CA GLU A 195 -4.03 -10.04 -14.05
C GLU A 195 -3.76 -10.90 -12.81
N TRP A 196 -2.67 -10.63 -12.10
CA TRP A 196 -2.36 -11.33 -10.87
C TRP A 196 -3.46 -11.15 -9.82
N PHE A 197 -3.94 -9.91 -9.62
CA PHE A 197 -5.05 -9.64 -8.70
C PHE A 197 -6.31 -10.43 -9.10
N CYS A 198 -6.72 -10.35 -10.36
CA CYS A 198 -7.92 -11.02 -10.86
C CYS A 198 -7.82 -12.55 -10.72
N HIS A 199 -6.64 -13.13 -10.94
CA HIS A 199 -6.42 -14.56 -10.80
C HIS A 199 -6.51 -15.05 -9.34
N HIS A 200 -6.05 -14.24 -8.39
CA HIS A 200 -5.95 -14.62 -6.97
C HIS A 200 -7.10 -14.08 -6.11
N TYR A 201 -7.96 -13.23 -6.64
CA TYR A 201 -9.14 -12.77 -5.92
C TYR A 201 -10.13 -13.91 -5.73
N THR A 202 -10.33 -14.32 -4.48
CA THR A 202 -11.26 -15.40 -4.10
C THR A 202 -12.54 -14.86 -3.45
N GLY A 203 -12.79 -13.55 -3.54
CA GLY A 203 -14.05 -12.96 -3.05
C GLY A 203 -15.21 -13.26 -4.00
N ARG A 204 -16.43 -12.91 -3.58
CA ARG A 204 -17.63 -13.25 -4.34
C ARG A 204 -18.04 -12.18 -5.35
N ASN A 205 -17.64 -10.92 -5.10
CA ASN A 205 -18.00 -9.80 -5.94
C ASN A 205 -17.38 -9.97 -7.34
N PRO A 206 -18.16 -9.88 -8.43
CA PRO A 206 -17.60 -9.88 -9.76
C PRO A 206 -16.65 -8.69 -9.91
N ILE A 207 -15.50 -8.90 -10.55
CA ILE A 207 -14.53 -7.83 -10.77
C ILE A 207 -14.90 -7.07 -12.04
N GLU A 208 -15.10 -5.76 -11.89
CA GLU A 208 -15.31 -4.83 -13.01
C GLU A 208 -14.10 -3.90 -13.13
N VAL A 209 -13.31 -4.07 -14.19
CA VAL A 209 -12.12 -3.25 -14.44
C VAL A 209 -12.47 -2.11 -15.38
N VAL A 210 -12.32 -0.87 -14.90
CA VAL A 210 -12.70 0.34 -15.61
C VAL A 210 -11.49 1.21 -15.85
N TYR A 211 -11.34 1.75 -17.06
CA TYR A 211 -10.27 2.71 -17.35
C TYR A 211 -10.87 4.11 -17.49
N VAL A 212 -10.41 5.06 -16.67
CA VAL A 212 -10.88 6.45 -16.71
C VAL A 212 -9.85 7.32 -17.40
N THR A 213 -10.25 7.97 -18.50
CA THR A 213 -9.40 8.89 -19.27
C THR A 213 -9.78 10.35 -19.05
N ALA A 214 -8.83 11.25 -19.30
CA ALA A 214 -9.07 12.66 -19.53
C ALA A 214 -7.91 13.24 -20.35
N ASP A 215 -8.18 14.26 -21.14
CA ASP A 215 -7.21 14.92 -22.00
C ASP A 215 -6.06 15.51 -21.15
N GLU A 216 -4.84 15.50 -21.68
CA GLU A 216 -3.65 16.01 -20.97
C GLU A 216 -3.86 17.43 -20.43
N ALA A 217 -4.42 18.33 -21.24
CA ALA A 217 -4.68 19.71 -20.84
C ALA A 217 -5.67 19.81 -19.65
N VAL A 218 -6.71 18.98 -19.66
CA VAL A 218 -7.69 18.89 -18.57
C VAL A 218 -7.02 18.30 -17.32
N ARG A 219 -6.23 17.25 -17.44
CA ARG A 219 -5.50 16.65 -16.31
C ARG A 219 -4.49 17.61 -15.70
N TYR A 220 -3.76 18.36 -16.52
CA TYR A 220 -2.78 19.35 -16.08
C TYR A 220 -3.44 20.50 -15.31
N SER A 221 -4.53 21.08 -15.86
CA SER A 221 -5.29 22.12 -15.14
C SER A 221 -5.84 21.64 -13.79
N ARG A 222 -6.34 20.41 -13.71
CA ARG A 222 -6.76 19.77 -12.44
C ARG A 222 -5.60 19.61 -11.47
N ALA A 223 -4.41 19.24 -11.95
CA ALA A 223 -3.22 19.07 -11.13
C ALA A 223 -2.80 20.40 -10.47
N LEU A 224 -2.86 21.51 -11.21
CA LEU A 224 -2.58 22.85 -10.69
C LEU A 224 -3.57 23.26 -9.59
N LEU A 225 -4.86 23.00 -9.79
CA LEU A 225 -5.91 23.31 -8.80
C LEU A 225 -5.78 22.47 -7.52
N ARG A 226 -5.35 21.20 -7.66
CA ARG A 226 -5.23 20.27 -6.53
C ARG A 226 -4.13 20.69 -5.55
N GLN A 227 -3.13 21.46 -6.01
CA GLN A 227 -1.97 21.91 -5.21
C GLN A 227 -1.32 20.80 -4.38
N ARG A 228 -1.33 19.56 -4.90
CA ARG A 228 -0.70 18.44 -4.22
C ARG A 228 0.80 18.61 -4.40
N GLU A 229 1.52 18.75 -3.30
CA GLU A 229 2.97 18.94 -3.32
C GLU A 229 3.67 17.93 -4.25
N GLY A 230 4.49 18.45 -5.16
CA GLY A 230 5.18 17.70 -6.19
C GLY A 230 4.36 17.30 -7.43
N GLU A 231 3.03 17.43 -7.48
CA GLU A 231 2.21 16.95 -8.62
C GLU A 231 2.23 17.84 -9.87
N ALA A 232 2.41 19.15 -9.75
CA ALA A 232 2.42 20.06 -10.91
C ALA A 232 3.05 21.42 -10.57
N GLU A 233 4.30 21.43 -10.10
CA GLU A 233 5.04 22.69 -9.94
C GLU A 233 5.34 23.33 -11.32
N ASP A 234 5.50 22.49 -12.35
CA ASP A 234 5.65 22.88 -13.76
C ASP A 234 5.16 21.74 -14.69
N ARG A 235 4.81 22.09 -15.93
CA ARG A 235 4.33 21.18 -16.99
C ARG A 235 5.33 20.09 -17.32
N GLU A 236 6.63 20.38 -17.27
CA GLU A 236 7.66 19.36 -17.51
C GLU A 236 7.62 18.23 -16.47
N VAL A 237 7.39 18.57 -15.19
CA VAL A 237 7.26 17.58 -14.10
C VAL A 237 6.03 16.71 -14.32
N PHE A 238 4.93 17.31 -14.78
CA PHE A 238 3.71 16.59 -15.11
C PHE A 238 3.92 15.59 -16.25
N ILE A 239 4.53 16.01 -17.36
CA ILE A 239 4.83 15.14 -18.50
C ILE A 239 5.77 14.00 -18.11
N ARG A 240 6.82 14.30 -17.33
CA ARG A 240 7.77 13.26 -16.87
C ARG A 240 7.08 12.17 -16.05
N ARG A 241 6.08 12.52 -15.25
CA ARG A 241 5.29 11.55 -14.47
C ARG A 241 4.38 10.72 -15.35
N ASP A 242 3.77 11.31 -16.37
CA ASP A 242 2.98 10.55 -17.34
C ASP A 242 3.86 9.53 -18.08
N ILE A 243 5.06 9.92 -18.52
CA ILE A 243 6.05 9.01 -19.12
C ILE A 243 6.41 7.87 -18.15
N GLN A 244 6.65 8.19 -16.88
CA GLN A 244 6.96 7.17 -15.88
C GLN A 244 5.78 6.21 -15.64
N GLN A 245 4.53 6.71 -15.66
CA GLN A 245 3.34 5.84 -15.58
C GLN A 245 3.18 4.96 -16.81
N ALA A 246 3.49 5.48 -18.01
CA ALA A 246 3.53 4.69 -19.23
C ALA A 246 4.57 3.55 -19.12
N ALA A 247 5.77 3.84 -18.61
CA ALA A 247 6.83 2.84 -18.38
C ALA A 247 6.43 1.74 -17.38
N MET A 248 5.48 2.02 -16.46
CA MET A 248 4.90 1.02 -15.56
C MET A 248 3.87 0.08 -16.25
N GLY A 249 3.44 0.39 -17.47
CA GLY A 249 2.45 -0.40 -18.23
C GLY A 249 1.08 0.25 -18.42
N LEU A 250 0.91 1.54 -18.07
CA LEU A 250 -0.41 2.16 -18.06
C LEU A 250 -1.02 2.31 -19.47
N GLU A 251 -0.20 2.59 -20.49
CA GLU A 251 -0.65 2.67 -21.89
C GLU A 251 -1.14 1.31 -22.43
N GLU A 252 -0.51 0.24 -21.98
CA GLU A 252 -0.93 -1.12 -22.32
C GLU A 252 -2.28 -1.44 -21.67
N LEU A 253 -2.49 -1.03 -20.41
CA LEU A 253 -3.79 -1.13 -19.74
C LEU A 253 -4.88 -0.36 -20.51
N GLU A 254 -4.59 0.86 -20.96
CA GLU A 254 -5.54 1.65 -21.75
C GLU A 254 -5.98 0.93 -23.02
N THR A 255 -5.00 0.37 -23.73
CA THR A 255 -5.24 -0.39 -24.97
C THR A 255 -6.10 -1.64 -24.69
N ARG A 256 -5.77 -2.40 -23.65
CA ARG A 256 -6.51 -3.61 -23.26
C ARG A 256 -7.93 -3.31 -22.78
N LEU A 257 -8.15 -2.14 -22.17
CA LEU A 257 -9.41 -1.74 -21.56
C LEU A 257 -10.20 -0.73 -22.40
N THR A 258 -9.89 -0.59 -23.69
CA THR A 258 -10.54 0.38 -24.58
C THR A 258 -12.06 0.21 -24.63
N SER A 259 -12.57 -1.03 -24.56
CA SER A 259 -14.01 -1.32 -24.51
C SER A 259 -14.67 -0.88 -23.20
N ASN A 260 -13.91 -0.79 -22.09
CA ASN A 260 -14.38 -0.36 -20.78
C ASN A 260 -13.80 0.99 -20.33
N ASN A 261 -13.56 1.88 -21.30
CA ASN A 261 -13.08 3.23 -21.06
C ASN A 261 -14.23 4.20 -20.77
N ILE A 262 -13.99 5.14 -19.85
CA ILE A 262 -14.87 6.27 -19.53
C ILE A 262 -14.08 7.56 -19.61
N SER A 263 -14.48 8.47 -20.51
CA SER A 263 -13.89 9.80 -20.64
C SER A 263 -14.45 10.76 -19.59
N ASN A 264 -13.54 11.47 -18.91
CA ASN A 264 -13.83 12.52 -17.94
C ASN A 264 -13.31 13.88 -18.42
N ASN A 265 -13.73 14.28 -19.62
CA ASN A 265 -13.45 15.61 -20.20
C ASN A 265 -14.59 16.62 -19.95
N GLY A 266 -15.77 16.14 -19.52
CA GLY A 266 -16.95 16.97 -19.27
C GLY A 266 -17.09 17.46 -17.83
N SER A 267 -18.35 17.70 -17.42
CA SER A 267 -18.68 18.06 -16.03
C SER A 267 -18.60 16.84 -15.10
N LEU A 268 -18.37 17.12 -13.81
CA LEU A 268 -18.37 16.09 -12.76
C LEU A 268 -19.68 15.31 -12.72
N GLU A 269 -20.81 16.00 -12.80
CA GLU A 269 -22.14 15.38 -12.80
C GLU A 269 -22.33 14.44 -13.98
N SER A 270 -21.93 14.85 -15.19
CA SER A 270 -22.02 14.00 -16.39
C SER A 270 -21.17 12.73 -16.24
N PHE A 271 -19.94 12.88 -15.73
CA PHE A 271 -19.03 11.76 -15.48
C PHE A 271 -19.61 10.75 -14.48
N LEU A 272 -20.11 11.22 -13.33
CA LEU A 272 -20.68 10.37 -12.30
C LEU A 272 -21.98 9.69 -12.77
N ASN A 273 -22.91 10.44 -13.36
CA ASN A 273 -24.16 9.89 -13.89
C ASN A 273 -23.92 8.84 -14.98
N SER A 274 -22.92 9.05 -15.84
CA SER A 274 -22.54 8.08 -16.88
C SER A 274 -22.01 6.78 -16.26
N PHE A 275 -21.21 6.88 -15.19
CA PHE A 275 -20.72 5.71 -14.46
C PHE A 275 -21.87 4.94 -13.81
N GLU A 276 -22.75 5.63 -13.08
CA GLU A 276 -23.91 5.01 -12.43
C GLU A 276 -24.83 4.30 -13.40
N ALA A 277 -25.13 4.93 -14.53
CA ALA A 277 -25.99 4.37 -15.56
C ALA A 277 -25.37 3.14 -16.21
N ARG A 278 -24.06 3.17 -16.49
CA ARG A 278 -23.34 2.07 -17.13
C ARG A 278 -23.31 0.80 -16.27
N TYR A 279 -23.14 0.95 -14.95
CA TYR A 279 -22.98 -0.18 -14.03
C TYR A 279 -24.22 -0.45 -13.17
N GLY A 280 -25.35 0.20 -13.44
CA GLY A 280 -26.61 -0.06 -12.73
C GLY A 280 -26.51 0.16 -11.21
N LEU A 281 -25.74 1.15 -10.76
CA LEU A 281 -25.52 1.37 -9.32
C LEU A 281 -26.80 1.72 -8.56
N LYS A 282 -27.75 2.38 -9.22
CA LYS A 282 -29.07 2.71 -8.64
C LYS A 282 -29.93 1.48 -8.38
N THR A 283 -29.67 0.40 -9.09
CA THR A 283 -30.37 -0.90 -8.93
C THR A 283 -29.62 -1.87 -8.02
N CYS A 284 -28.34 -1.63 -7.76
CA CYS A 284 -27.60 -2.33 -6.72
C CYS A 284 -28.28 -1.97 -5.39
N GLN A 285 -28.88 -2.96 -4.73
CA GLN A 285 -29.52 -2.72 -3.44
C GLN A 285 -28.47 -2.14 -2.49
N HIS A 286 -28.78 -1.00 -1.88
CA HIS A 286 -28.09 -0.60 -0.66
C HIS A 286 -28.26 -1.77 0.31
N ILE A 287 -27.20 -2.56 0.49
CA ILE A 287 -27.14 -3.51 1.59
C ILE A 287 -27.10 -2.63 2.84
N LYS A 288 -28.28 -2.26 3.34
CA LYS A 288 -28.44 -1.77 4.70
C LYS A 288 -27.93 -2.90 5.56
N GLU A 289 -26.80 -2.64 6.20
CA GLU A 289 -25.98 -3.64 6.87
C GLU A 289 -26.81 -4.60 7.72
N ASP A 290 -26.61 -5.88 7.49
CA ASP A 290 -26.91 -6.90 8.47
C ASP A 290 -25.95 -6.66 9.66
N LYS A 291 -26.49 -6.10 10.75
CA LYS A 291 -25.79 -5.74 12.00
C LYS A 291 -25.07 -6.92 12.68
N SER A 292 -25.12 -8.11 12.09
CA SER A 292 -24.53 -9.35 12.59
C SER A 292 -23.09 -9.62 12.10
N ARG A 293 -22.54 -8.80 11.18
CA ARG A 293 -21.15 -8.98 10.74
C ARG A 293 -20.17 -8.37 11.74
N GLY A 294 -19.58 -9.25 12.55
CA GLY A 294 -18.69 -8.92 13.67
C GLY A 294 -17.61 -7.88 13.33
N SER A 295 -17.34 -7.01 14.30
CA SER A 295 -16.32 -5.96 14.24
C SER A 295 -15.02 -6.48 13.63
N ALA A 296 -14.51 -5.80 12.61
CA ALA A 296 -13.16 -6.06 12.10
C ALA A 296 -12.15 -6.01 13.28
N PRO A 297 -11.11 -6.86 13.28
CA PRO A 297 -10.10 -6.88 14.34
C PRO A 297 -9.12 -5.70 14.19
N SER A 298 -9.61 -4.46 14.13
CA SER A 298 -8.75 -3.29 14.36
C SER A 298 -8.57 -3.12 15.87
N GLY A 299 -7.32 -2.98 16.31
CA GLY A 299 -7.06 -2.66 17.72
C GLY A 299 -7.74 -1.34 18.08
N LYS A 300 -8.35 -1.23 19.27
CA LYS A 300 -9.05 0.00 19.72
C LYS A 300 -8.25 1.30 19.50
N LEU A 301 -6.91 1.23 19.49
CA LEU A 301 -6.05 2.37 19.23
C LEU A 301 -6.00 2.78 17.74
N GLU A 302 -5.90 1.82 16.82
CA GLU A 302 -5.87 2.08 15.37
C GLU A 302 -7.15 2.79 14.94
N GLU A 303 -8.30 2.30 15.40
CA GLU A 303 -9.60 2.95 15.13
C GLU A 303 -9.65 4.38 15.65
N SER A 304 -9.19 4.61 16.89
CA SER A 304 -9.15 5.97 17.44
C SER A 304 -8.28 6.89 16.59
N ILE A 305 -7.12 6.43 16.12
CA ILE A 305 -6.22 7.21 15.25
C ILE A 305 -6.91 7.53 13.92
N LEU A 306 -7.50 6.51 13.27
CA LEU A 306 -8.18 6.67 11.98
C LEU A 306 -9.33 7.67 12.08
N LEU A 307 -10.21 7.52 13.07
CA LEU A 307 -11.35 8.42 13.28
C LEU A 307 -10.93 9.84 13.62
N ALA A 308 -9.93 10.02 14.50
CA ALA A 308 -9.44 11.34 14.87
C ALA A 308 -8.83 12.09 13.67
N LEU A 309 -8.09 11.39 12.80
CA LEU A 309 -7.53 11.98 11.59
C LEU A 309 -8.58 12.18 10.48
N ALA A 310 -9.62 11.35 10.42
CA ALA A 310 -10.71 11.52 9.44
C ALA A 310 -11.45 12.86 9.64
N ASN A 311 -11.59 13.31 10.88
CA ASN A 311 -12.12 14.65 11.20
C ASN A 311 -11.26 15.81 10.66
N LYS A 312 -10.01 15.53 10.24
CA LYS A 312 -9.07 16.49 9.64
C LYS A 312 -8.85 16.25 8.15
N TRP A 313 -9.64 15.38 7.52
CA TRP A 313 -9.48 14.99 6.11
C TRP A 313 -9.44 16.19 5.15
N GLN A 314 -10.38 17.14 5.31
CA GLN A 314 -10.52 18.29 4.41
C GLN A 314 -9.30 19.21 4.40
N GLY A 315 -8.63 19.40 5.54
CA GLY A 315 -7.43 20.24 5.62
C GLY A 315 -6.18 19.56 5.07
N ARG A 316 -6.20 18.22 4.90
CA ARG A 316 -5.06 17.39 4.47
C ARG A 316 -3.76 17.68 5.25
N GLU A 317 -3.90 18.14 6.49
CA GLU A 317 -2.79 18.55 7.37
C GLU A 317 -2.01 17.33 7.88
N TYR A 318 -0.71 17.54 8.16
CA TYR A 318 0.18 16.52 8.71
C TYR A 318 0.42 16.72 10.21
N PHE A 319 0.27 15.64 10.98
CA PHE A 319 0.33 15.64 12.45
C PHE A 319 1.45 14.74 12.98
N THR A 320 2.12 15.18 14.02
CA THR A 320 3.02 14.38 14.84
C THR A 320 2.24 13.40 15.72
N THR A 321 2.90 12.39 16.27
CA THR A 321 2.28 11.44 17.21
C THR A 321 1.74 12.11 18.49
N THR A 322 2.32 13.26 18.88
CA THR A 322 1.83 14.09 19.98
C THR A 322 0.51 14.75 19.61
N GLU A 323 0.44 15.39 18.44
CA GLU A 323 -0.77 16.07 17.95
C GLU A 323 -1.89 15.06 17.70
N ILE A 324 -1.60 13.87 17.17
CA ILE A 324 -2.59 12.79 17.00
C ILE A 324 -3.17 12.35 18.35
N ALA A 325 -2.34 12.19 19.39
CA ALA A 325 -2.83 11.84 20.71
C ALA A 325 -3.75 12.94 21.29
N GLN A 326 -3.45 14.21 21.04
CA GLN A 326 -4.32 15.33 21.42
C GLN A 326 -5.65 15.29 20.65
N LEU A 327 -5.63 15.07 19.34
CA LEU A 327 -6.83 14.95 18.52
C LEU A 327 -7.74 13.82 19.02
N ILE A 328 -7.18 12.65 19.34
CA ILE A 328 -7.93 11.52 19.92
C ILE A 328 -8.62 11.93 21.21
N ASN A 329 -7.89 12.55 22.14
CA ASN A 329 -8.42 12.91 23.46
C ASN A 329 -9.43 14.07 23.42
N GLN A 330 -9.44 14.87 22.35
CA GLN A 330 -10.41 15.94 22.14
C GLN A 330 -11.69 15.46 21.46
N SER A 331 -11.60 14.41 20.62
CA SER A 331 -12.68 14.00 19.72
C SER A 331 -13.39 12.71 20.14
N LEU A 332 -12.78 11.90 21.02
CA LEU A 332 -13.33 10.61 21.45
C LEU A 332 -13.47 10.58 22.98
N GLU A 333 -14.66 10.24 23.47
CA GLU A 333 -15.01 10.16 24.90
C GLU A 333 -14.36 8.97 25.64
N ASP A 334 -13.55 8.18 24.93
CA ASP A 334 -12.82 7.05 25.48
C ASP A 334 -11.71 7.49 26.45
N LYS A 335 -11.23 6.53 27.26
CA LYS A 335 -10.06 6.74 28.14
C LYS A 335 -8.90 7.41 27.39
N PRO A 336 -8.25 8.44 27.98
CA PRO A 336 -7.24 9.23 27.31
C PRO A 336 -6.11 8.35 26.80
N LYS A 337 -5.76 8.51 25.52
CA LYS A 337 -4.63 7.84 24.90
C LYS A 337 -3.36 8.64 25.12
N SER A 338 -2.35 7.99 25.69
CA SER A 338 -1.01 8.56 25.83
C SER A 338 -0.31 8.64 24.48
N LYS A 339 0.44 9.73 24.25
CA LYS A 339 1.39 9.86 23.13
C LYS A 339 2.28 8.62 22.97
N ASN A 340 2.71 8.00 24.07
CA ASN A 340 3.60 6.83 24.00
C ASN A 340 2.95 5.64 23.30
N ASN A 341 1.63 5.47 23.44
CA ASN A 341 0.90 4.41 22.75
C ASN A 341 0.81 4.69 21.24
N VAL A 342 0.46 5.92 20.88
CA VAL A 342 0.42 6.37 19.47
C VAL A 342 1.80 6.25 18.83
N SER A 343 2.85 6.66 19.55
CA SER A 343 4.23 6.54 19.05
C SER A 343 4.68 5.10 18.88
N ARG A 344 4.29 4.19 19.78
CA ARG A 344 4.61 2.77 19.63
C ARG A 344 3.93 2.18 18.41
N TYR A 345 2.65 2.50 18.19
CA TYR A 345 1.89 2.06 17.02
C TYR A 345 2.62 2.41 15.71
N PHE A 346 2.96 3.69 15.50
CA PHE A 346 3.64 4.12 14.27
C PHE A 346 5.10 3.65 14.13
N ASN A 347 5.76 3.26 15.23
CA ASN A 347 7.16 2.82 15.21
C ASN A 347 7.31 1.29 15.09
N GLN A 348 6.25 0.52 15.34
CA GLN A 348 6.31 -0.95 15.29
C GLN A 348 6.28 -1.46 13.85
N ILE A 349 5.34 -0.96 13.05
CA ILE A 349 5.16 -1.36 11.65
C ILE A 349 4.71 -0.17 10.82
N PHE A 350 4.90 -0.25 9.50
CA PHE A 350 4.27 0.66 8.55
C PHE A 350 2.86 0.18 8.22
N HIS A 351 1.96 1.13 7.94
CA HIS A 351 0.56 0.87 7.61
C HIS A 351 0.21 1.58 6.30
N PRO A 352 -0.67 1.01 5.45
CA PRO A 352 -1.11 1.66 4.21
C PRO A 352 -2.09 2.81 4.47
N TYR A 353 -2.53 3.00 5.71
CA TYR A 353 -3.55 3.99 6.08
C TYR A 353 -3.01 5.42 6.26
N TYR A 354 -1.68 5.61 6.22
CA TYR A 354 -1.09 6.90 6.50
C TYR A 354 -0.03 7.30 5.48
N GLU A 355 -0.11 8.54 5.03
CA GLU A 355 0.99 9.20 4.34
C GLU A 355 1.99 9.72 5.38
N ILE A 356 3.29 9.55 5.13
CA ILE A 356 4.36 9.94 6.05
C ILE A 356 5.20 11.05 5.42
N ARG A 357 5.47 12.11 6.20
CA ARG A 357 6.36 13.21 5.81
C ARG A 357 7.43 13.42 6.88
N LEU A 358 8.66 13.67 6.44
CA LEU A 358 9.74 14.14 7.31
C LEU A 358 9.80 15.67 7.27
N VAL A 359 9.54 16.31 8.41
CA VAL A 359 9.66 17.76 8.59
C VAL A 359 10.63 18.01 9.74
N ASN A 360 11.77 18.65 9.44
CA ASN A 360 12.82 18.94 10.43
C ASN A 360 13.26 17.69 11.23
N GLY A 361 13.45 16.56 10.53
CA GLY A 361 13.82 15.28 11.13
C GLY A 361 12.70 14.57 11.91
N ARG A 362 11.49 15.14 11.98
CA ARG A 362 10.33 14.54 12.66
C ARG A 362 9.35 13.95 11.65
N LYS A 363 8.93 12.70 11.89
CA LYS A 363 7.84 12.07 11.12
C LYS A 363 6.51 12.72 11.50
N LYS A 364 5.78 13.16 10.48
CA LYS A 364 4.38 13.57 10.56
C LYS A 364 3.53 12.68 9.68
N TYR A 365 2.26 12.54 10.02
CA TYR A 365 1.33 11.59 9.44
C TYR A 365 0.01 12.28 9.11
N ARG A 366 -0.64 11.84 8.04
CA ARG A 366 -2.05 12.12 7.73
C ARG A 366 -2.69 10.88 7.15
N LEU A 367 -4.02 10.84 7.02
CA LEU A 367 -4.66 9.73 6.33
C LEU A 367 -4.25 9.69 4.85
N SER A 368 -3.96 8.48 4.38
CA SER A 368 -3.97 8.16 2.97
C SER A 368 -5.41 7.99 2.46
N ASN A 369 -5.59 7.80 1.15
CA ASN A 369 -6.90 7.52 0.58
C ASN A 369 -7.47 6.20 1.13
N THR A 370 -6.65 5.15 1.20
CA THR A 370 -7.02 3.87 1.82
C THR A 370 -7.36 4.03 3.30
N GLY A 371 -6.61 4.88 4.02
CA GLY A 371 -6.87 5.18 5.43
C GLY A 371 -8.19 5.91 5.64
N TYR A 372 -8.53 6.83 4.76
CA TYR A 372 -9.83 7.51 4.77
C TYR A 372 -10.97 6.54 4.44
N GLY A 373 -10.82 5.70 3.41
CA GLY A 373 -11.77 4.62 3.11
C GLY A 373 -12.01 3.71 4.32
N LYS A 374 -10.95 3.33 5.04
CA LYS A 374 -11.05 2.51 6.25
C LYS A 374 -11.78 3.24 7.37
N ALA A 375 -11.47 4.52 7.59
CA ALA A 375 -12.12 5.32 8.62
C ALA A 375 -13.63 5.47 8.38
N ARG A 376 -14.06 5.61 7.12
CA ARG A 376 -15.49 5.71 6.77
C ARG A 376 -16.26 4.45 7.12
N ILE A 377 -15.72 3.29 6.77
CA ILE A 377 -16.32 1.99 7.12
C ILE A 377 -16.47 1.86 8.64
N LEU A 378 -15.48 2.31 9.41
CA LEU A 378 -15.56 2.31 10.88
C LEU A 378 -16.65 3.25 11.43
N VAL A 379 -16.96 4.34 10.73
CA VAL A 379 -18.07 5.26 11.10
C VAL A 379 -19.41 4.62 10.79
N ASP A 380 -19.54 3.98 9.63
CA ASP A 380 -20.79 3.34 9.20
C ASP A 380 -21.14 2.18 10.14
N PHE A 381 -20.17 1.36 10.54
CA PHE A 381 -20.35 0.31 11.56
C PHE A 381 -20.73 0.81 12.97
N ARG A 382 -20.55 2.10 13.27
CA ARG A 382 -20.87 2.70 14.58
C ARG A 382 -22.26 3.37 14.61
N LYS A 383 -22.94 3.51 13.48
CA LYS A 383 -24.32 4.03 13.39
C LYS A 383 -25.33 2.88 13.40
#